data_AF-A0A1F4U3D4-F1
#
_entry.id   AF-A0A1F4U3D4-F1
#
_cell.length_a   1.000
_cell.length_b   1.000
_cell.length_c   1.000
_cell.angle_alpha   90.00
_cell.angle_beta   90.00
_cell.angle_gamma   90.00
#
_symmetry.space_group_name_H-M   'P 1'
#
loop_
_entity.id
_entity.type
_entity.pdbx_description
1 polymer ?
#
loop_
_entity_poly.entity_id
_entity_poly.type
_entity_poly.pdbx_seq_one_letter_code
_entity_poly.pdbx_strand_id
1 'polypeptide(L)'
;MIDQSANCKDQSDSVKLKPALKERAYRFGLDIIGMIDLLAKDMSCKVIGNQLLRSATSIGANIITIHIIYPKFPKLNHLVK
;
A
#
# COMPACT_ATOMS: atom_id res chain seq x y z
N MET A 1 34.26 -27.71 12.12
CA MET A 1 33.82 -26.80 13.20
C MET A 1 33.14 -25.62 12.53
N ILE A 2 32.02 -25.19 13.08
CA ILE A 2 30.86 -24.63 12.36
C ILE A 2 31.11 -23.25 11.72
N ASP A 3 30.63 -23.17 10.48
CA ASP A 3 30.21 -22.04 9.66
C ASP A 3 29.92 -20.72 10.42
N GLN A 4 30.59 -19.63 10.04
CA GLN A 4 30.10 -18.27 10.34
C GLN A 4 29.47 -17.71 9.06
N SER A 5 28.26 -18.21 8.84
CA SER A 5 27.24 -17.72 7.93
C SER A 5 27.19 -16.18 7.91
N ALA A 6 27.20 -15.66 6.67
CA ALA A 6 26.74 -14.36 6.23
C ALA A 6 26.14 -13.44 7.31
N ASN A 7 26.95 -12.52 7.81
CA ASN A 7 26.46 -11.28 8.43
C ASN A 7 25.93 -10.35 7.33
N CYS A 8 24.82 -10.71 6.69
CA CYS A 8 24.04 -9.76 5.90
C CYS A 8 23.17 -9.00 6.89
N LYS A 9 23.65 -7.84 7.35
CA LYS A 9 22.83 -6.89 8.10
C LYS A 9 21.81 -6.28 7.14
N ASP A 10 20.73 -7.00 6.85
CA ASP A 10 19.52 -6.44 6.24
C ASP A 10 18.76 -5.65 7.31
N GLN A 11 19.32 -4.50 7.67
CA GLN A 11 18.69 -3.48 8.51
C GLN A 11 18.56 -2.14 7.77
N SER A 12 18.51 -2.15 6.43
CA SER A 12 18.36 -0.91 5.63
C SER A 12 17.08 -0.82 4.79
N ASP A 13 16.37 -1.94 4.61
CA ASP A 13 15.21 -1.98 3.70
C ASP A 13 13.88 -1.58 4.35
N SER A 14 13.73 -1.81 5.67
CA SER A 14 12.49 -1.53 6.40
C SER A 14 12.22 -0.02 6.61
N VAL A 15 13.26 0.81 6.53
CA VAL A 15 13.16 2.27 6.67
C VAL A 15 12.70 2.92 5.36
N LYS A 16 13.10 2.38 4.21
CA LYS A 16 12.71 2.87 2.87
C LYS A 16 11.34 2.36 2.40
N LEU A 17 10.86 1.24 2.96
CA LEU A 17 9.60 0.61 2.54
C LEU A 17 8.36 1.47 2.83
N LYS A 18 8.37 2.21 3.95
CA LYS A 18 7.21 2.98 4.45
C LYS A 18 6.86 4.20 3.57
N PRO A 19 7.81 5.07 3.18
CA PRO A 19 7.52 6.14 2.23
C PRO A 19 7.20 5.59 0.83
N ALA A 20 7.87 4.51 0.41
CA ALA A 20 7.64 3.90 -0.90
C ALA A 20 6.21 3.34 -1.06
N LEU A 21 5.62 2.76 -0.02
CA LEU A 21 4.26 2.19 -0.12
C LEU A 21 3.19 3.28 -0.29
N LYS A 22 3.32 4.42 0.43
CA LYS A 22 2.40 5.56 0.28
C LYS A 22 2.48 6.15 -1.13
N GLU A 23 3.69 6.35 -1.63
CA GLU A 23 3.92 6.87 -2.98
C GLU A 23 3.35 5.92 -4.05
N ARG A 24 3.57 4.61 -3.91
CA ARG A 24 3.01 3.60 -4.82
C ARG A 24 1.49 3.59 -4.80
N ALA A 25 0.86 3.72 -3.63
CA ALA A 25 -0.60 3.79 -3.54
C ALA A 25 -1.18 5.05 -4.18
N TYR A 26 -0.47 6.19 -4.04
CA TYR A 26 -0.84 7.44 -4.70
C TYR A 26 -0.76 7.32 -6.22
N ARG A 27 0.38 6.84 -6.74
CA ARG A 27 0.56 6.59 -8.18
C ARG A 27 -0.45 5.58 -8.72
N PHE A 28 -0.69 4.49 -8.00
CA PHE A 28 -1.74 3.52 -8.34
C PHE A 28 -3.12 4.19 -8.46
N GLY A 29 -3.48 5.09 -7.55
CA GLY A 29 -4.73 5.85 -7.65
C GLY A 29 -4.81 6.70 -8.92
N LEU A 30 -3.73 7.40 -9.28
CA LEU A 30 -3.65 8.19 -10.50
C LEU A 30 -3.75 7.31 -11.76
N ASP A 31 -3.07 6.16 -11.77
CA ASP A 31 -3.11 5.21 -12.88
C ASP A 31 -4.54 4.65 -13.08
N ILE A 32 -5.26 4.36 -11.99
CA ILE A 32 -6.66 3.92 -12.04
C ILE A 32 -7.56 5.01 -12.61
N ILE A 33 -7.38 6.28 -12.19
CA ILE A 33 -8.14 7.41 -12.73
C ILE A 33 -7.88 7.55 -14.22
N GLY A 34 -6.61 7.59 -14.64
CA GLY A 34 -6.24 7.70 -16.04
C GLY A 34 -6.76 6.55 -16.89
N MET A 35 -6.76 5.32 -16.36
CA MET A 35 -7.34 4.16 -17.03
C MET A 35 -8.87 4.28 -17.19
N ILE A 36 -9.59 4.70 -16.14
CA ILE A 36 -11.05 4.94 -16.19
C ILE A 36 -11.41 6.04 -17.21
N ASP A 37 -10.58 7.06 -17.34
CA ASP A 37 -10.80 8.13 -18.33
C ASP A 37 -10.76 7.60 -19.77
N LEU A 38 -9.93 6.59 -20.03
CA LEU A 38 -9.79 5.91 -21.33
C LEU A 38 -10.91 4.89 -21.62
N LEU A 39 -11.68 4.45 -20.61
CA LEU A 39 -12.79 3.53 -20.80
C LEU A 39 -13.93 4.17 -21.63
N ALA A 40 -14.60 3.34 -22.43
CA ALA A 40 -15.80 3.72 -23.16
C ALA A 40 -16.89 4.22 -22.19
N LYS A 41 -17.77 5.11 -22.66
CA LYS A 41 -18.78 5.76 -21.80
C LYS A 41 -20.09 4.98 -21.69
N ASP A 42 -20.05 3.67 -21.93
CA ASP A 42 -21.18 2.77 -21.73
C ASP A 42 -21.43 2.47 -20.23
N MET A 43 -22.57 1.87 -19.94
CA MET A 43 -23.00 1.60 -18.57
C MET A 43 -22.11 0.58 -17.85
N SER A 44 -21.63 -0.44 -18.55
CA SER A 44 -20.77 -1.48 -17.97
C SER A 44 -19.43 -0.88 -17.54
N CYS A 45 -18.81 -0.10 -18.42
CA CYS A 45 -17.56 0.61 -18.14
C CYS A 45 -17.73 1.61 -17.00
N LYS A 46 -18.86 2.33 -16.91
CA LYS A 46 -19.15 3.21 -15.76
C LYS A 46 -19.25 2.45 -14.45
N VAL A 47 -19.95 1.32 -14.41
CA VAL A 47 -20.11 0.51 -13.20
C VAL A 47 -18.74 -0.04 -12.76
N ILE A 48 -17.99 -0.63 -13.69
CA ILE A 48 -16.66 -1.19 -13.41
C ILE A 48 -15.70 -0.10 -12.94
N GLY A 49 -15.65 1.04 -13.66
CA GLY A 49 -14.79 2.16 -13.30
C GLY A 49 -15.08 2.71 -11.90
N ASN A 50 -16.36 2.87 -11.55
CA ASN A 50 -16.75 3.30 -10.21
C ASN A 50 -16.32 2.31 -9.12
N GLN A 51 -16.38 1.01 -9.38
CA GLN A 51 -15.92 -0.01 -8.41
C GLN A 51 -14.40 0.01 -8.24
N LEU A 52 -13.65 0.17 -9.34
CA LEU A 52 -12.20 0.30 -9.33
C LEU A 52 -11.73 1.56 -8.61
N LEU A 53 -12.39 2.70 -8.85
CA LEU A 53 -12.04 3.96 -8.19
C LEU A 53 -12.24 3.88 -6.67
N ARG A 54 -13.34 3.26 -6.23
CA ARG A 54 -13.62 3.07 -4.79
C ARG A 54 -12.64 2.12 -4.14
N SER A 55 -12.30 1.01 -4.81
CA SER A 55 -11.34 0.05 -4.26
C SER A 55 -9.93 0.65 -4.16
N ALA A 56 -9.47 1.37 -5.19
CA ALA A 56 -8.18 2.05 -5.18
C ALA A 56 -8.08 3.10 -4.06
N THR A 57 -9.13 3.90 -3.88
CA THR A 57 -9.20 4.90 -2.80
C THR A 57 -9.16 4.22 -1.41
N SER A 58 -9.86 3.10 -1.23
CA SER A 58 -9.87 2.34 0.02
C SER A 58 -8.49 1.79 0.38
N ILE A 59 -7.72 1.31 -0.60
CA ILE A 59 -6.33 0.86 -0.40
C ILE A 59 -5.46 2.01 0.13
N GLY A 60 -5.52 3.18 -0.51
CA GLY A 60 -4.78 4.36 -0.07
C GLY A 60 -5.16 4.81 1.35
N ALA A 61 -6.47 4.87 1.64
CA ALA A 61 -6.99 5.21 2.95
C ALA A 61 -6.54 4.24 4.05
N ASN A 62 -6.54 2.93 3.76
CA ASN A 62 -6.07 1.92 4.70
C ASN A 62 -4.58 2.07 5.01
N ILE A 63 -3.74 2.32 4.00
CA ILE A 63 -2.29 2.53 4.19
C ILE A 63 -2.03 3.75 5.10
N ILE A 64 -2.76 4.85 4.88
CA ILE A 64 -2.65 6.06 5.72
C ILE A 64 -3.15 5.77 7.15
N THR A 65 -4.26 5.06 7.28
CA THR A 65 -4.86 4.69 8.57
C THR A 65 -3.89 3.86 9.40
N ILE A 66 -3.28 2.83 8.82
CA ILE A 66 -2.23 2.01 9.45
C ILE A 66 -1.07 2.91 9.89
N HIS A 67 -0.58 3.78 9.01
CA HIS A 67 0.53 4.67 9.36
C HIS A 67 0.22 5.59 10.56
N ILE A 68 -1.02 6.05 10.70
CA ILE A 68 -1.44 6.94 11.81
C ILE A 68 -1.75 6.15 13.10
N ILE A 69 -2.38 4.97 12.99
CA ILE A 69 -2.88 4.20 14.13
C ILE A 69 -1.79 3.38 14.81
N TYR A 70 -0.92 2.69 14.07
CA TYR A 70 0.11 1.82 14.65
C TYR A 70 1.02 2.53 15.69
N PRO A 71 1.52 3.77 15.46
CA PRO A 71 2.31 4.45 16.49
C PRO A 71 1.49 4.90 17.71
N LYS A 72 0.15 4.98 17.61
CA LYS A 72 -0.75 5.38 18.72
C LYS A 72 -1.11 4.22 19.65
N PHE A 73 -0.92 2.97 19.25
CA PHE A 73 -1.24 1.79 20.06
C PHE A 73 -0.05 0.83 20.21
N PRO A 74 1.01 1.22 20.93
CA PRO A 74 2.21 0.40 21.09
C PRO A 74 1.95 -0.94 21.81
N LYS A 75 0.83 -1.04 22.56
CA LYS A 75 0.45 -2.25 23.31
C LYS A 75 0.02 -3.43 22.42
N LEU A 76 -0.11 -3.29 21.10
CA LEU A 76 -0.45 -4.43 20.23
C LEU A 76 0.79 -5.12 19.61
N ASN A 77 1.99 -4.57 19.83
CA ASN A 77 3.24 -5.11 19.24
C ASN A 77 3.62 -6.52 19.72
N HIS A 78 3.09 -6.98 20.85
CA HIS A 78 3.37 -8.32 21.39
C HIS A 78 2.42 -9.41 20.87
N LEU A 79 1.36 -9.05 20.14
CA LEU A 79 0.33 -9.96 19.64
C LEU A 79 0.45 -10.29 18.14
N VAL A 80 1.41 -9.67 17.43
CA VAL A 80 1.63 -9.85 15.98
C VAL A 80 3.00 -10.50 15.71
N LYS A 81 3.49 -11.31 16.65
CA LYS A 81 4.67 -12.18 16.43
C LYS A 81 4.25 -13.54 15.93
#